data_AF-A0A9C8FVN3-F1
#
_entry.id   AF-A0A9C8FVN3-F1
#
_cell.length_a   1.000
_cell.length_b   1.000
_cell.length_c   1.000
_cell.angle_alpha   90.00
_cell.angle_beta   90.00
_cell.angle_gamma   90.00
#
_symmetry.space_group_name_H-M   'P 1'
#
loop_
_entity.id
_entity.type
_entity.pdbx_description
1 polymer ?
#
loop_
_entity_poly.entity_id
_entity_poly.type
_entity_poly.pdbx_seq_one_letter_code
_entity_poly.pdbx_strand_id
1 'polypeptide(L)'
;FAWADPRGAFSTAPYLRLIAVNPIARSAGVGSALLAEFEERTAEEGRDFFLLVSEFNKKAISFYERHGYRKTGRLEDFAKKGITEIMMVKKREKIHE
;
A
#
# COMPACT_ATOMS: atom_id res chain seq x y z
N PHE A 1 2.60 13.63 29.51
CA PHE A 1 3.14 12.31 29.10
C PHE A 1 3.09 12.24 27.58
N ALA A 2 4.08 11.62 26.92
CA ALA A 2 4.08 11.37 25.49
C ALA A 2 4.19 9.87 25.26
N TRP A 3 3.31 9.31 24.43
CA TRP A 3 3.35 7.91 24.01
C TRP A 3 3.84 7.91 22.55
N ALA A 4 4.85 7.09 22.26
CA ALA A 4 5.41 6.94 20.93
C ALA A 4 5.43 5.46 20.57
N ASP A 5 5.04 5.12 19.34
CA ASP A 5 5.22 3.78 18.81
C ASP A 5 6.59 3.68 18.11
N PRO A 6 7.56 2.94 18.67
CA PRO A 6 8.90 2.83 18.10
C PRO A 6 8.92 2.06 16.76
N ARG A 7 7.82 1.41 16.36
CA ARG A 7 7.70 0.68 15.08
C ARG A 7 7.33 1.59 13.91
N GLY A 8 6.95 2.85 14.17
CA GLY A 8 6.75 3.87 13.14
C GLY A 8 5.30 4.30 12.90
N ALA A 9 5.08 5.00 11.79
CA ALA A 9 4.02 6.00 11.61
C ALA A 9 2.56 5.49 11.62
N PHE A 10 2.30 4.18 11.50
CA PHE A 10 0.95 3.67 11.25
C PHE A 10 0.66 2.31 11.89
N SER A 11 1.21 2.00 13.07
CA SER A 11 1.09 0.70 13.79
C SER A 11 -0.33 0.19 14.15
N THR A 12 -1.34 0.61 13.40
CA THR A 12 -2.76 0.30 13.48
C THR A 12 -3.32 -0.30 12.18
N ALA A 13 -2.50 -0.40 11.12
CA ALA A 13 -2.91 -0.98 9.84
C ALA A 13 -1.74 -1.60 9.06
N PRO A 14 -1.98 -2.68 8.29
CA PRO A 14 -0.98 -3.26 7.40
C PRO A 14 -0.41 -2.26 6.40
N TYR A 15 0.92 -2.26 6.28
CA TYR A 15 1.64 -1.44 5.32
C TYR A 15 2.40 -2.30 4.31
N LEU A 16 2.03 -2.19 3.04
CA LEU A 16 2.75 -2.82 1.95
C LEU A 16 3.97 -1.97 1.57
N ARG A 17 5.14 -2.38 2.06
CA ARG A 17 6.39 -1.65 1.81
C ARG A 17 6.91 -1.81 0.38
N LEU A 18 6.81 -3.00 -0.21
CA LEU A 18 7.36 -3.28 -1.54
C LEU A 18 6.69 -4.50 -2.19
N ILE A 19 6.31 -4.37 -3.46
CA ILE A 19 6.08 -5.48 -4.39
C ILE A 19 6.90 -5.22 -5.65
N ALA A 20 7.58 -6.26 -6.14
CA ALA A 20 8.28 -6.21 -7.41
C ALA A 20 8.06 -7.51 -8.17
N VAL A 21 7.78 -7.38 -9.47
CA VAL A 21 7.65 -8.52 -10.40
C VAL A 21 8.68 -8.36 -11.51
N ASN A 22 9.40 -9.46 -11.80
CA ASN A 22 10.35 -9.55 -12.90
C ASN A 22 9.65 -9.10 -14.20
N PRO A 23 10.25 -8.21 -15.02
CA PRO A 23 9.65 -7.73 -16.27
C PRO A 23 9.06 -8.82 -17.17
N ILE A 24 9.71 -9.98 -17.27
CA ILE A 24 9.30 -11.10 -18.14
C ILE A 24 8.04 -11.78 -17.60
N ALA A 25 7.79 -11.73 -16.29
CA ALA A 25 6.62 -12.32 -15.63
C ALA A 25 5.48 -11.32 -15.39
N ARG A 26 5.57 -10.10 -15.93
CA ARG A 26 4.52 -9.08 -15.77
C ARG A 26 3.31 -9.41 -16.65
N SER A 27 2.17 -8.83 -16.30
CA SER A 27 0.89 -9.03 -16.99
C SER A 27 0.36 -10.47 -16.99
N ALA A 28 0.97 -11.38 -16.21
CA ALA A 28 0.53 -12.76 -16.00
C ALA A 28 -0.21 -12.96 -14.66
N GLY A 29 -0.72 -11.88 -14.04
CA GLY A 29 -1.44 -11.94 -12.76
C GLY A 29 -0.56 -12.02 -11.49
N VAL A 30 0.76 -12.19 -11.61
CA VAL A 30 1.69 -12.34 -10.47
C VAL A 30 1.59 -11.18 -9.47
N GLY A 31 1.54 -9.94 -9.95
CA GLY A 31 1.41 -8.77 -9.06
C GLY A 31 0.11 -8.75 -8.28
N SER A 32 -0.99 -9.17 -8.91
CA SER A 32 -2.30 -9.29 -8.25
C SER A 32 -2.29 -10.40 -7.20
N ALA A 33 -1.67 -11.54 -7.49
CA ALA A 33 -1.53 -12.64 -6.54
C ALA A 33 -0.71 -12.23 -5.29
N LEU A 34 0.40 -11.52 -5.50
CA LEU A 34 1.22 -11.00 -4.38
C LEU A 34 0.46 -9.98 -3.53
N LEU A 35 -0.33 -9.12 -4.16
CA LEU A 35 -1.14 -8.13 -3.44
C LEU A 35 -2.27 -8.82 -2.64
N ALA A 36 -2.95 -9.81 -3.21
CA ALA A 36 -3.97 -10.58 -2.52
C ALA A 36 -3.40 -11.34 -1.31
N GLU A 37 -2.25 -12.00 -1.47
CA GLU A 37 -1.57 -12.70 -0.37
C GLU A 37 -1.21 -11.74 0.78
N PHE A 38 -0.75 -10.52 0.46
CA PHE A 38 -0.51 -9.50 1.48
C PHE A 38 -1.79 -9.12 2.23
N GLU A 39 -2.89 -8.88 1.50
CA GLU A 39 -4.18 -8.51 2.09
C GLU A 39 -4.74 -9.65 2.97
N GLU A 40 -4.63 -10.90 2.52
CA GLU A 40 -5.09 -12.08 3.26
C GLU A 40 -4.26 -12.31 4.54
N ARG A 41 -2.92 -12.31 4.43
CA ARG A 41 -2.03 -12.53 5.58
C ARG A 41 -2.15 -11.48 6.68
N THR A 42 -2.63 -10.29 6.32
CA THR A 42 -2.69 -9.14 7.24
C THR A 42 -4.13 -8.68 7.52
N ALA A 43 -5.12 -9.49 7.13
CA ALA A 43 -6.54 -9.14 7.23
C ALA A 43 -6.99 -8.86 8.68
N GLU A 44 -6.35 -9.46 9.68
CA GLU A 44 -6.71 -9.33 11.11
C GLU A 44 -6.02 -8.15 11.80
N GLU A 45 -4.99 -7.57 11.19
CA GLU A 45 -4.12 -6.56 11.81
C GLU A 45 -4.71 -5.12 11.74
N GLY A 46 -5.79 -4.92 10.99
CA GLY A 46 -6.40 -3.61 10.83
C GLY A 46 -7.65 -3.57 9.94
N ARG A 47 -8.28 -2.39 9.87
CA ARG A 47 -9.49 -2.15 9.07
C ARG A 47 -9.21 -1.72 7.63
N ASP A 48 -7.98 -1.33 7.34
CA ASP A 48 -7.56 -0.69 6.10
C ASP A 48 -6.18 -1.23 5.69
N PHE A 49 -5.87 -1.23 4.40
CA PHE A 49 -4.54 -1.52 3.86
C PHE A 49 -3.89 -0.24 3.34
N PHE A 50 -2.60 -0.04 3.63
CA PHE A 50 -1.84 1.15 3.26
C PHE A 50 -0.64 0.82 2.37
N LEU A 51 -0.33 1.73 1.46
CA LEU A 51 0.92 1.73 0.70
C LEU A 51 1.35 3.15 0.34
N LEU A 52 2.64 3.29 0.03
CA LEU A 52 3.21 4.46 -0.63
C LEU A 52 3.64 4.09 -2.05
N VAL A 53 3.43 5.01 -2.98
CA VAL A 53 3.92 4.88 -4.36
C VAL A 53 4.38 6.23 -4.89
N SER A 54 5.58 6.26 -5.48
CA SER A 54 6.12 7.49 -6.02
C SER A 54 5.23 8.02 -7.15
N GLU A 55 4.98 9.33 -7.17
CA GLU A 55 4.00 9.96 -8.06
C GLU A 55 4.27 9.70 -9.56
N PHE A 56 5.53 9.54 -9.96
CA PHE A 56 5.91 9.24 -11.34
C PHE A 56 5.54 7.81 -11.77
N ASN A 57 5.29 6.88 -10.83
CA ASN A 57 4.99 5.48 -11.13
C ASN A 57 3.51 5.27 -11.49
N LYS A 58 3.09 5.89 -12.61
CA LYS A 58 1.69 5.87 -13.08
C LYS A 58 1.15 4.45 -13.29
N LYS A 59 2.00 3.51 -13.74
CA LYS A 59 1.62 2.10 -13.92
C LYS A 59 1.24 1.42 -12.59
N ALA A 60 2.04 1.62 -11.54
CA ALA A 60 1.74 1.05 -10.22
C ALA A 60 0.52 1.73 -9.60
N ILE A 61 0.38 3.06 -9.73
CA ILE A 61 -0.80 3.79 -9.27
C ILE A 61 -2.08 3.20 -9.89
N SER A 62 -2.13 3.07 -11.22
CA SER A 62 -3.28 2.49 -11.89
C SER A 62 -3.49 1.01 -11.53
N PHE A 63 -2.43 0.26 -11.26
CA PHE A 63 -2.54 -1.10 -10.74
C PHE A 63 -3.25 -1.12 -9.39
N TYR A 64 -2.85 -0.30 -8.42
CA TYR A 64 -3.49 -0.25 -7.10
C TYR A 64 -4.92 0.29 -7.16
N GLU A 65 -5.20 1.30 -8.01
CA GLU A 65 -6.56 1.81 -8.22
C GLU A 65 -7.52 0.72 -8.70
N ARG A 66 -7.08 -0.15 -9.62
CA ARG A 66 -7.87 -1.31 -10.07
C ARG A 66 -8.13 -2.36 -8.98
N HIS A 67 -7.32 -2.38 -7.92
CA HIS A 67 -7.50 -3.30 -6.78
C HIS A 67 -8.24 -2.65 -5.60
N GLY A 68 -8.84 -1.47 -5.81
CA GLY A 68 -9.68 -0.79 -4.82
C GLY A 68 -8.96 0.19 -3.92
N TYR A 69 -7.66 0.46 -4.15
CA TYR A 69 -6.94 1.49 -3.42
C TYR A 69 -7.28 2.88 -3.95
N ARG A 70 -7.38 3.86 -3.05
CA ARG A 70 -7.62 5.26 -3.37
C ARG A 70 -6.50 6.13 -2.85
N LYS A 71 -6.15 7.18 -3.58
CA LYS A 71 -5.19 8.20 -3.13
C LYS A 71 -5.80 8.98 -1.95
N THR A 72 -5.08 9.08 -0.84
CA THR A 72 -5.57 9.74 0.39
C THR A 72 -4.61 10.78 0.94
N GLY A 73 -3.37 10.83 0.45
CA GLY A 73 -2.40 11.82 0.88
C GLY A 73 -1.19 11.89 -0.04
N ARG A 74 -0.40 12.95 0.15
CA ARG A 74 0.85 13.20 -0.57
C ARG A 74 1.94 13.54 0.45
N LEU A 75 3.12 12.99 0.25
CA LEU A 75 4.29 13.23 1.08
C LEU A 75 5.43 13.70 0.16
N GLU A 76 5.68 15.00 0.15
CA GLU A 76 6.77 15.60 -0.63
C GLU A 76 8.12 15.32 0.05
N ASP A 77 9.15 15.06 -0.75
CA ASP A 77 10.53 14.81 -0.30
C ASP A 77 10.69 13.70 0.76
N PHE A 78 9.71 12.80 0.87
CA PHE A 78 9.63 11.85 1.98
C PHE A 78 10.66 10.73 1.90
N ALA A 79 10.61 9.93 0.82
CA ALA A 79 11.57 8.85 0.61
C ALA A 79 12.89 9.36 0.01
N LYS A 80 12.80 10.37 -0.85
CA LYS A 80 13.93 11.00 -1.52
C LYS A 80 13.55 12.44 -1.90
N LYS A 81 14.48 13.37 -1.70
CA LYS A 81 14.32 14.76 -2.14
C LYS A 81 14.01 14.85 -3.64
N GLY A 82 13.05 15.68 -4.00
CA GLY A 82 12.49 15.86 -5.34
C GLY A 82 11.45 14.81 -5.73
N ILE A 83 11.06 13.89 -4.84
CA ILE A 83 10.09 12.83 -5.15
C ILE A 83 8.92 12.91 -4.18
N THR A 84 7.71 13.09 -4.71
CA THR A 84 6.47 12.97 -3.96
C THR A 84 6.02 11.51 -3.91
N GLU A 85 5.80 11.01 -2.70
CA GLU A 85 5.12 9.73 -2.46
C GLU A 85 3.61 9.98 -2.33
N ILE A 86 2.82 9.13 -2.98
CA ILE A 86 1.36 9.13 -2.85
C ILE A 86 0.98 8.04 -1.87
N MET A 87 0.26 8.42 -0.81
CA MET A 87 -0.36 7.47 0.09
C MET A 87 -1.66 6.96 -0.54
N MET A 88 -1.77 5.63 -0.63
CA MET A 88 -2.97 4.97 -1.11
C MET A 88 -3.52 4.02 -0.06
N VAL A 89 -4.86 3.99 0.04
CA VAL A 89 -5.59 3.24 1.06
C VAL A 89 -6.72 2.44 0.43
N LYS A 90 -6.83 1.18 0.82
CA LYS A 90 -7.99 0.32 0.55
C LYS A 90 -8.71 0.05 1.87
N LYS A 91 -10.03 0.25 1.90
CA LYS A 91 -10.86 -0.14 3.03
C LYS A 91 -11.09 -1.66 2.96
N ARG A 92 -10.98 -2.37 4.08
CA ARG A 92 -11.44 -3.76 4.14
C ARG A 92 -12.97 -3.77 4.11
N GLU A 93 -13.56 -4.63 3.30
CA GLU A 93 -14.99 -4.88 3.38
C GLU A 93 -15.28 -5.57 4.71
N LYS A 94 -16.27 -5.07 5.46
CA LYS A 94 -16.64 -5.69 6.73
C LYS A 94 -17.07 -7.13 6.45
N ILE A 95 -16.39 -8.10 7.04
CA ILE A 95 -17.00 -9.40 7.28
C ILE A 95 -18.13 -9.11 8.27
N HIS A 96 -19.38 -9.30 7.84
CA HIS A 96 -20.52 -9.27 8.76
C HIS A 96 -20.26 -10.40 9.77
N GLU A 97 -20.16 -10.04 11.05
CA GLU A 97 -20.39 -10.98 12.16
C GLU A 97 -21.87 -11.38 12.20
#